data_AF-A0A8J4ULH6-F1
#
_entry.id   AF-A0A8J4ULH6-F1
#
_cell.length_a   1.000
_cell.length_b   1.000
_cell.length_c   1.000
_cell.angle_alpha   90.00
_cell.angle_beta   90.00
_cell.angle_gamma   90.00
#
_symmetry.space_group_name_H-M   'P 1'
#
loop_
_entity.id
_entity.type
_entity.pdbx_description
1 polymer ?
#
loop_
_entity_poly.entity_id
_entity_poly.type
_entity_poly.pdbx_seq_one_letter_code
_entity_poly.pdbx_strand_id
1 'polypeptide(L)'
;DACARKNKTESGEYVNRPSLVFEAFKVFQQELDTRHDKYERLVKLNRDVTIESKRTIFLLHRVTSVPNVEEVLNEADVRLDGVRLKIGHIAEELGEDDLYQFHKAFMSGIQEYVEAVSFHHFIRHRTLISLEEINARLVFMRDETMETK
;
A
#
# COMPACT_ATOMS: atom_id res chain seq x y z
N ASP A 1 75.11 12.02 -21.16
CA ASP A 1 73.66 12.00 -20.88
C ASP A 1 73.34 11.20 -19.63
N ALA A 2 72.79 11.84 -18.60
CA ALA A 2 71.85 11.25 -17.62
C ALA A 2 71.53 12.30 -16.54
N CYS A 3 70.55 13.17 -16.80
CA CYS A 3 69.97 14.05 -15.78
C CYS A 3 68.82 13.30 -15.09
N ALA A 4 69.06 12.78 -13.89
CA ALA A 4 68.03 12.15 -13.07
C ALA A 4 67.17 13.23 -12.40
N ARG A 5 65.97 13.50 -12.95
CA ARG A 5 64.95 14.32 -12.30
C ARG A 5 64.22 13.47 -11.25
N LYS A 6 64.48 13.74 -9.97
CA LYS A 6 63.65 13.24 -8.85
C LYS A 6 62.35 14.05 -8.82
N ASN A 7 61.26 13.46 -9.30
CA ASN A 7 59.92 13.97 -9.00
C ASN A 7 59.59 13.60 -7.55
N LYS A 8 59.61 14.58 -6.65
CA LYS A 8 58.98 14.47 -5.33
C LYS A 8 57.47 14.44 -5.56
N THR A 9 56.87 13.27 -5.39
CA THR A 9 55.43 13.14 -5.24
C THR A 9 55.06 13.73 -3.88
N GLU A 10 54.58 14.97 -3.87
CA GLU A 10 53.84 15.50 -2.73
C GLU A 10 52.55 14.69 -2.63
N SER A 11 52.57 13.66 -1.79
CA SER A 11 51.38 12.99 -1.27
C SER A 11 50.72 13.95 -0.28
N GLY A 12 50.04 14.96 -0.80
CA GLY A 12 49.03 15.67 -0.04
C GLY A 12 47.91 14.68 0.25
N GLU A 13 47.88 14.15 1.47
CA GLU A 13 46.68 13.52 2.03
C GLU A 13 45.55 14.54 2.02
N TYR A 14 44.82 14.61 0.90
CA TYR A 14 43.50 15.18 0.88
C TYR A 14 42.63 14.25 1.73
N VAL A 15 42.55 14.56 3.03
CA VAL A 15 41.54 13.99 3.91
C VAL A 15 40.20 14.32 3.25
N ASN A 16 39.63 13.33 2.57
CA ASN A 16 38.36 13.42 1.86
C ASN A 16 37.25 13.46 2.91
N ARG A 17 37.16 14.58 3.63
CA ARG A 17 36.07 14.86 4.55
C ARG A 17 34.83 15.07 3.69
N PRO A 18 33.74 14.33 3.92
CA PRO A 18 32.52 14.53 3.15
C PRO A 18 32.11 15.99 3.25
N SER A 19 31.86 16.62 2.10
CA SER A 19 31.36 17.99 2.08
C SER A 19 29.96 18.04 2.71
N LEU A 20 29.57 19.20 3.25
CA LEU A 20 28.20 19.40 3.76
C LEU A 20 27.15 19.05 2.70
N VAL A 21 27.46 19.30 1.42
CA VAL A 21 26.61 18.89 0.30
C VAL A 21 26.50 17.37 0.23
N PHE A 22 27.62 16.65 0.28
CA PHE A 22 27.61 15.18 0.26
C PHE A 22 26.85 14.58 1.45
N GLU A 23 26.98 15.16 2.65
CA GLU A 23 26.20 14.75 3.83
C GLU A 23 24.70 14.98 3.62
N ALA A 24 24.30 16.12 3.05
CA ALA A 24 22.91 16.40 2.72
C ALA A 24 22.34 15.39 1.69
N PHE A 25 23.11 15.05 0.64
CA PHE A 25 22.69 14.05 -0.34
C PHE A 25 22.55 12.64 0.25
N LYS A 26 23.35 12.29 1.27
CA LYS A 26 23.15 11.03 2.00
C LYS A 26 21.82 11.00 2.76
N VAL A 27 21.42 12.11 3.38
CA VAL A 27 20.13 12.21 4.05
C VAL A 27 18.99 12.11 3.03
N PHE A 28 19.09 12.84 1.91
CA PHE A 28 18.08 12.74 0.84
C PHE A 28 17.98 11.33 0.26
N GLN A 29 19.10 10.64 0.07
CA GLN A 29 19.10 9.25 -0.36
C GLN A 29 18.30 8.38 0.62
N GLN A 30 18.58 8.46 1.93
CA GLN A 30 17.91 7.65 2.94
C GLN A 30 16.40 7.92 2.99
N GLU A 31 16.00 9.19 2.86
CA GLU A 31 14.59 9.59 2.81
C GLU A 31 13.90 9.02 1.55
N LEU A 32 14.55 9.15 0.39
CA LEU A 32 14.03 8.61 -0.86
C LEU A 32 13.92 7.09 -0.83
N ASP A 33 14.94 6.39 -0.33
CA ASP A 33 14.96 4.92 -0.24
C ASP A 33 13.83 4.44 0.67
N THR A 34 13.67 5.05 1.85
CA THR A 34 12.59 4.74 2.79
C THR A 34 11.21 4.93 2.14
N ARG A 35 11.04 6.01 1.38
CA ARG A 35 9.80 6.31 0.67
C ARG A 35 9.50 5.30 -0.44
N HIS A 36 10.50 4.91 -1.23
CA HIS A 36 10.33 3.90 -2.27
C HIS A 36 10.00 2.53 -1.67
N ASP A 37 10.67 2.14 -0.59
CA ASP A 37 10.38 0.89 0.11
C ASP A 37 8.94 0.84 0.62
N LYS A 38 8.44 1.95 1.20
CA LYS A 38 7.03 2.09 1.58
C LYS A 38 6.09 1.98 0.37
N TYR A 39 6.40 2.68 -0.72
CA TYR A 39 5.60 2.62 -1.96
C TYR A 39 5.47 1.18 -2.46
N GLU A 40 6.56 0.41 -2.49
CA GLU A 40 6.55 -0.99 -2.92
C GLU A 40 5.75 -1.90 -1.97
N ARG A 41 5.78 -1.66 -0.66
CA ARG A 41 4.91 -2.37 0.30
C ARG A 41 3.43 -2.08 0.02
N LEU A 42 3.07 -0.82 -0.22
CA LEU A 42 1.71 -0.42 -0.58
C LEU A 42 1.25 -1.06 -1.90
N VAL A 43 2.11 -1.10 -2.92
CA VAL A 43 1.78 -1.74 -4.21
C VAL A 43 1.49 -3.24 -4.03
N LYS A 44 2.23 -3.93 -3.16
CA LYS A 44 1.99 -5.35 -2.87
C LYS A 44 0.64 -5.57 -2.17
N LEU A 45 0.35 -4.81 -1.10
CA LEU A 45 -0.93 -4.87 -0.40
C LEU A 45 -2.10 -4.55 -1.34
N ASN A 46 -1.92 -3.53 -2.18
CA ASN A 46 -2.89 -3.12 -3.19
C ASN A 46 -3.20 -4.25 -4.17
N ARG A 47 -2.16 -4.97 -4.64
CA ARG A 47 -2.34 -6.07 -5.58
C ARG A 47 -3.21 -7.18 -4.98
N ASP A 48 -3.03 -7.48 -3.71
CA ASP A 48 -3.83 -8.48 -3.00
C ASP A 48 -5.29 -8.03 -2.83
N VAL A 49 -5.52 -6.75 -2.50
CA VAL A 49 -6.86 -6.15 -2.47
C VAL A 49 -7.53 -6.28 -3.84
N THR A 50 -6.87 -5.89 -4.94
CA THR A 50 -7.44 -6.00 -6.28
C THR A 50 -7.80 -7.44 -6.65
N ILE A 51 -6.90 -8.40 -6.37
CA ILE A 51 -7.11 -9.80 -6.73
C ILE A 51 -8.32 -10.37 -6.00
N GLU A 52 -8.42 -10.15 -4.69
CA GLU A 52 -9.52 -10.69 -3.89
C GLU A 52 -10.86 -9.98 -4.18
N SER A 53 -10.85 -8.67 -4.44
CA SER A 53 -12.04 -7.95 -4.89
C SER A 53 -12.55 -8.51 -6.23
N LYS A 54 -11.68 -8.71 -7.23
CA LYS A 54 -12.05 -9.33 -8.51
C LYS A 54 -12.61 -10.74 -8.34
N ARG A 55 -11.97 -11.56 -7.53
CA ARG A 55 -12.45 -12.92 -7.23
C ARG A 55 -13.85 -12.89 -6.61
N THR A 56 -14.13 -11.92 -5.76
CA THR A 56 -15.45 -11.69 -5.17
C THR A 56 -16.46 -11.26 -6.22
N ILE A 57 -16.11 -10.34 -7.13
CA ILE A 57 -16.98 -9.95 -8.26
C ILE A 57 -17.34 -11.18 -9.13
N PHE A 58 -16.35 -12.01 -9.48
CA PHE A 58 -16.60 -13.24 -10.24
C PHE A 58 -17.46 -14.26 -9.49
N LEU A 59 -17.32 -14.34 -8.17
CA LEU A 59 -18.20 -15.17 -7.32
C LEU A 59 -19.64 -14.66 -7.40
N LEU A 60 -19.85 -13.34 -7.27
CA LEU A 60 -21.17 -12.71 -7.31
C LEU A 60 -21.88 -12.84 -8.65
N HIS A 61 -21.13 -12.90 -9.76
CA HIS A 61 -21.71 -13.21 -11.07
C HIS A 61 -22.40 -14.59 -11.14
N ARG A 62 -22.09 -15.53 -10.25
CA ARG A 62 -22.68 -16.88 -10.25
C ARG A 62 -24.07 -16.93 -9.60
N VAL A 63 -24.50 -15.86 -8.93
CA VAL A 63 -25.77 -15.78 -8.20
C VAL A 63 -26.98 -16.13 -9.08
N THR A 64 -26.96 -15.78 -10.37
CA THR A 64 -28.06 -16.10 -11.29
C THR A 64 -28.11 -17.56 -11.73
N SER A 65 -27.08 -18.35 -11.43
CA SER A 65 -26.88 -19.70 -11.93
C SER A 65 -26.94 -20.79 -10.85
N VAL A 66 -27.16 -20.40 -9.59
CA VAL A 66 -27.24 -21.33 -8.45
C VAL A 66 -28.61 -21.25 -7.77
N PRO A 67 -29.11 -22.37 -7.22
CA PRO A 67 -30.36 -22.36 -6.46
C PRO A 67 -30.23 -21.68 -5.10
N ASN A 68 -29.04 -21.69 -4.49
CA ASN A 68 -28.79 -21.13 -3.17
C ASN A 68 -27.98 -19.82 -3.24
N VAL A 69 -28.69 -18.72 -3.53
CA VAL A 69 -28.09 -17.38 -3.64
C VAL A 69 -27.46 -16.93 -2.31
N GLU A 70 -28.11 -17.24 -1.18
CA GLU A 70 -27.70 -16.72 0.13
C GLU A 70 -26.34 -17.28 0.57
N GLU A 71 -26.05 -18.53 0.21
CA GLU A 71 -24.73 -19.15 0.46
C GLU A 71 -23.60 -18.42 -0.28
N VAL A 72 -23.83 -18.04 -1.54
CA VAL A 72 -22.86 -17.27 -2.33
C VAL A 72 -22.66 -15.87 -1.75
N LEU A 73 -23.74 -15.23 -1.28
CA LEU A 73 -23.65 -13.90 -0.64
C LEU A 73 -22.88 -13.97 0.68
N ASN A 74 -23.14 -14.97 1.51
CA ASN A 74 -22.40 -15.16 2.76
C ASN A 74 -20.92 -15.49 2.51
N GLU A 75 -20.59 -16.27 1.48
CA GLU A 75 -19.20 -16.49 1.07
C GLU A 75 -18.54 -15.17 0.61
N ALA A 76 -19.26 -14.35 -0.16
CA ALA A 76 -18.77 -13.05 -0.59
C ALA A 76 -18.54 -12.09 0.60
N ASP A 77 -19.43 -12.07 1.59
CA ASP A 77 -19.25 -11.30 2.83
C ASP A 77 -17.92 -11.68 3.52
N VAL A 78 -17.66 -12.98 3.73
CA VAL A 78 -16.40 -13.45 4.34
C VAL A 78 -15.16 -13.03 3.54
N ARG A 79 -15.23 -13.08 2.21
CA ARG A 79 -14.12 -12.62 1.36
C ARG A 79 -13.92 -11.11 1.45
N LEU A 80 -15.00 -10.33 1.45
CA LEU A 80 -14.95 -8.88 1.60
C LEU A 80 -14.39 -8.48 2.97
N ASP A 81 -14.69 -9.21 4.04
CA ASP A 81 -14.06 -9.01 5.35
C ASP A 81 -12.54 -9.16 5.26
N GLY A 82 -12.07 -10.21 4.58
CA GLY A 82 -10.65 -10.43 4.30
C GLY A 82 -10.01 -9.37 3.40
N VAL A 83 -10.79 -8.68 2.55
CA VAL A 83 -10.30 -7.51 1.79
C VAL A 83 -10.20 -6.28 2.69
N ARG A 84 -11.19 -6.05 3.56
CA ARG A 84 -11.17 -4.91 4.50
C ARG A 84 -9.97 -4.97 5.43
N LEU A 85 -9.59 -6.15 5.91
CA LEU A 85 -8.36 -6.32 6.71
C LEU A 85 -7.10 -5.88 5.96
N LYS A 86 -6.99 -6.21 4.67
CA LYS A 86 -5.84 -5.77 3.84
C LYS A 86 -5.85 -4.26 3.61
N ILE A 87 -7.03 -3.65 3.48
CA ILE A 87 -7.16 -2.18 3.45
C ILE A 87 -6.73 -1.58 4.78
N GLY A 88 -7.02 -2.24 5.90
CA GLY A 88 -6.49 -1.89 7.22
C GLY A 88 -4.96 -1.85 7.24
N HIS A 89 -4.28 -2.86 6.70
CA HIS A 89 -2.81 -2.86 6.57
C HIS A 89 -2.29 -1.73 5.66
N ILE A 90 -3.04 -1.35 4.60
CA ILE A 90 -2.70 -0.17 3.79
C ILE A 90 -2.78 1.10 4.63
N ALA A 91 -3.82 1.25 5.45
CA ALA A 91 -3.97 2.38 6.35
C ALA A 91 -2.85 2.44 7.41
N GLU A 92 -2.45 1.29 7.97
CA GLU A 92 -1.32 1.18 8.90
C GLU A 92 0.02 1.57 8.25
N GLU A 93 0.27 1.10 7.03
CA GLU A 93 1.49 1.41 6.28
C GLU A 93 1.56 2.90 5.88
N LEU A 94 0.42 3.52 5.55
CA LEU A 94 0.32 4.96 5.31
C LEU A 94 0.61 5.76 6.58
N GLY A 95 0.05 5.36 7.73
CA GLY A 95 0.23 6.07 8.99
C GLY A 95 -0.29 7.51 8.91
N GLU A 96 0.57 8.48 9.26
CA GLU A 96 0.26 9.91 9.18
C GLU A 96 0.79 10.59 7.90
N ASP A 97 1.32 9.82 6.95
CA ASP A 97 1.85 10.39 5.70
C ASP A 97 0.74 11.01 4.84
N ASP A 98 1.14 11.96 3.98
CA ASP A 98 0.23 12.54 2.99
C ASP A 98 -0.28 11.46 2.02
N LEU A 99 -1.59 11.19 2.10
CA LEU A 99 -2.30 10.23 1.25
C LEU A 99 -2.05 10.47 -0.24
N TYR A 100 -1.94 11.73 -0.67
CA TYR A 100 -1.77 12.06 -2.08
C TYR A 100 -0.39 11.66 -2.61
N GLN A 101 0.62 11.56 -1.74
CA GLN A 101 1.96 11.13 -2.12
C GLN A 101 1.99 9.66 -2.55
N PHE A 102 1.20 8.81 -1.89
CA PHE A 102 1.15 7.37 -2.13
C PHE A 102 -0.12 6.89 -2.84
N HIS A 103 -1.07 7.79 -3.14
CA HIS A 103 -2.34 7.50 -3.81
C HIS A 103 -2.19 6.55 -5.01
N LYS A 104 -1.16 6.74 -5.85
CA LYS A 104 -0.92 5.87 -7.02
C LYS A 104 -0.59 4.41 -6.67
N ALA A 105 -0.06 4.13 -5.48
CA ALA A 105 0.31 2.79 -5.06
C ALA A 105 -0.90 1.91 -4.74
N PHE A 106 -1.99 2.49 -4.19
CA PHE A 106 -3.09 1.73 -3.60
C PHE A 106 -4.49 1.98 -4.18
N MET A 107 -4.68 3.03 -4.96
CA MET A 107 -6.04 3.45 -5.33
C MET A 107 -6.77 2.52 -6.28
N SER A 108 -6.05 1.75 -7.11
CA SER A 108 -6.68 0.77 -8.00
C SER A 108 -7.36 -0.36 -7.22
N GLY A 109 -6.78 -0.82 -6.11
CA GLY A 109 -7.39 -1.81 -5.23
C GLY A 109 -8.58 -1.25 -4.46
N ILE A 110 -8.51 0.00 -4.01
CA ILE A 110 -9.66 0.66 -3.36
C ILE A 110 -10.83 0.79 -4.33
N GLN A 111 -10.59 1.19 -5.58
CA GLN A 111 -11.63 1.23 -6.62
C GLN A 111 -12.27 -0.15 -6.85
N GLU A 112 -11.44 -1.19 -6.94
CA GLU A 112 -11.93 -2.56 -7.10
C GLU A 112 -12.75 -3.05 -5.89
N TYR A 113 -12.33 -2.69 -4.67
CA TYR A 113 -13.11 -2.97 -3.47
C TYR A 113 -14.46 -2.26 -3.49
N VAL A 114 -14.49 -0.98 -3.89
CA VAL A 114 -15.75 -0.22 -4.06
C VAL A 114 -16.66 -0.89 -5.07
N GLU A 115 -16.13 -1.37 -6.21
CA GLU A 115 -16.90 -2.15 -7.18
C GLU A 115 -17.49 -3.42 -6.56
N ALA A 116 -16.67 -4.21 -5.86
CA ALA A 116 -17.08 -5.46 -5.24
C ALA A 116 -18.19 -5.25 -4.18
N VAL A 117 -18.03 -4.29 -3.26
CA VAL A 117 -19.04 -4.02 -2.21
C VAL A 117 -20.31 -3.42 -2.77
N SER A 118 -20.20 -2.58 -3.81
CA SER A 118 -21.37 -1.99 -4.48
C SER A 118 -22.15 -3.06 -5.23
N PHE A 119 -21.45 -3.97 -5.92
CA PHE A 119 -22.09 -5.07 -6.63
C PHE A 119 -22.77 -6.04 -5.67
N HIS A 120 -22.10 -6.42 -4.58
CA HIS A 120 -22.68 -7.23 -3.51
C HIS A 120 -23.95 -6.58 -2.92
N HIS A 121 -23.86 -5.30 -2.54
CA HIS A 121 -24.98 -4.57 -1.95
C HIS A 121 -26.16 -4.46 -2.92
N PHE A 122 -25.90 -4.21 -4.21
CA PHE A 122 -26.96 -4.15 -5.22
C PHE A 122 -27.67 -5.49 -5.41
N ILE A 123 -26.95 -6.61 -5.37
CA ILE A 123 -27.57 -7.94 -5.47
C ILE A 123 -28.52 -8.18 -4.29
N ARG A 124 -28.12 -7.79 -3.08
CA ARG A 124 -28.88 -8.04 -1.84
C ARG A 124 -30.05 -7.08 -1.64
N HIS A 125 -29.88 -5.80 -1.96
CA HIS A 125 -30.83 -4.74 -1.60
C HIS A 125 -31.49 -4.03 -2.80
N ARG A 126 -30.98 -4.23 -4.03
CA ARG A 126 -31.42 -3.53 -5.26
C ARG A 126 -31.29 -2.01 -5.19
N THR A 127 -30.37 -1.53 -4.36
CA THR A 127 -30.01 -0.12 -4.17
C THR A 127 -28.51 0.07 -4.40
N LEU A 128 -28.09 1.32 -4.57
CA LEU A 128 -26.68 1.69 -4.57
C LEU A 128 -26.25 2.01 -3.13
N ILE A 129 -25.12 1.44 -2.71
CA ILE A 129 -24.51 1.77 -1.42
C ILE A 129 -23.94 3.20 -1.45
N SER A 130 -24.10 3.94 -0.37
CA SER A 130 -23.53 5.29 -0.22
C SER A 130 -22.03 5.26 0.10
N LEU A 131 -21.36 6.40 -0.12
CA LEU A 131 -19.96 6.55 0.24
C LEU A 131 -19.77 6.46 1.76
N GLU A 132 -20.71 7.01 2.52
CA GLU A 132 -20.73 6.99 3.98
C GLU A 132 -20.80 5.55 4.51
N GLU A 133 -21.65 4.71 3.92
CA GLU A 133 -21.76 3.29 4.30
C GLU A 133 -20.50 2.50 3.97
N ILE A 134 -19.81 2.81 2.85
CA ILE A 134 -18.54 2.19 2.52
C ILE A 134 -17.47 2.60 3.54
N ASN A 135 -17.35 3.90 3.82
CA ASN A 135 -16.36 4.44 4.75
C ASN A 135 -16.57 3.94 6.18
N ALA A 136 -17.82 3.79 6.62
CA ALA A 136 -18.15 3.22 7.93
C ALA A 136 -17.62 1.79 8.11
N ARG A 137 -17.48 1.03 7.02
CA ARG A 137 -16.90 -0.33 7.05
C ARG A 137 -15.37 -0.33 7.08
N LEU A 138 -14.73 0.81 6.81
CA LEU A 138 -13.27 0.98 6.75
C LEU A 138 -12.73 1.78 7.95
N VAL A 139 -13.46 1.77 9.07
CA VAL A 139 -12.97 2.29 10.34
C VAL A 139 -12.29 1.14 11.09
N PHE A 140 -10.98 1.25 11.27
CA PHE A 140 -10.17 0.27 11.97
C PHE A 140 -9.77 0.86 13.33
N MET A 141 -10.20 0.24 14.43
CA MET A 141 -9.72 0.63 15.76
C MET A 141 -8.39 -0.04 16.03
N ARG A 142 -7.40 0.71 16.51
CA ARG A 142 -6.19 0.13 17.07
C ARG A 142 -6.55 -0.48 18.43
N ASP A 143 -6.30 -1.76 18.62
CA ASP A 143 -6.28 -2.33 19.96
C ASP A 143 -5.05 -1.79 20.68
N GLU A 144 -5.23 -0.84 21.59
CA GLU A 144 -4.16 -0.20 22.39
C GLU A 144 -3.43 -1.17 23.35
N THR A 145 -3.69 -2.47 23.29
CA THR A 145 -3.18 -3.47 24.24
C THR A 145 -1.69 -3.85 24.11
N MET A 146 -0.87 -3.14 23.33
CA MET A 146 0.55 -3.52 23.12
C MET A 146 1.61 -2.44 23.44
N GLU A 147 1.27 -1.39 24.20
CA GLU A 147 2.27 -0.37 24.64
C GLU A 147 2.79 -0.53 26.08
N THR A 148 2.58 -1.67 26.73
CA THR A 148 3.28 -1.98 28.00
C THR A 148 4.03 -3.29 27.93
N LYS A 149 5.22 -3.28 27.32
CA LYS A 149 6.37 -4.11 27.70
C LYS A 149 7.68 -3.42 27.39
#